data_AF-A0A2S6FUH2-F1
#
_entry.id   AF-A0A2S6FUH2-F1
#
_cell.length_a   1.000
_cell.length_b   1.000
_cell.length_c   1.000
_cell.angle_alpha   90.00
_cell.angle_beta   90.00
_cell.angle_gamma   90.00
#
_symmetry.space_group_name_H-M   'P 1'
#
loop_
_entity.id
_entity.type
_entity.pdbx_description
1 polymer ?
#
loop_
_entity_poly.entity_id
_entity_poly.type
_entity_poly.pdbx_seq_one_letter_code
_entity_poly.pdbx_strand_id
1 'polypeptide(L)'
;MGITISSKRYSCDMGYGGFGRFRKVVAENINDEFYNHYSELSSQEAMFSFGIEREKYFEKYDAKTKEYIEKKILTVEVANFLYQSDSDGEVNRKQAKQIYELIKECDDNISFGYVGRTDCAKMADLKKIFSDKTKVEWR
;
A
#
# COMPACT_ATOMS: atom_id res chain seq x y z
N MET A 1 -13.03 12.67 -3.80
CA MET A 1 -13.17 11.28 -3.31
C MET A 1 -11.95 10.96 -2.49
N GLY A 2 -12.13 10.37 -1.31
CA GLY A 2 -11.05 10.13 -0.36
C GLY A 2 -11.18 8.76 0.28
N ILE A 3 -10.11 8.36 0.96
CA ILE A 3 -10.00 7.15 1.75
C ILE A 3 -9.79 7.59 3.19
N THR A 4 -10.59 7.06 4.10
CA THR A 4 -10.33 7.09 5.53
C THR A 4 -9.71 5.77 5.92
N ILE A 5 -8.46 5.80 6.38
CA ILE A 5 -7.83 4.62 7.00
C ILE A 5 -7.89 4.75 8.51
N SER A 6 -8.27 3.68 9.21
CA SER A 6 -8.44 3.71 10.65
C SER A 6 -8.03 2.41 11.34
N SER A 7 -7.49 2.56 12.54
CA SER A 7 -7.39 1.52 13.57
C SER A 7 -8.46 1.76 14.64
N LYS A 8 -8.40 1.04 15.77
CA LYS A 8 -9.36 1.25 16.87
C LYS A 8 -9.26 2.64 17.48
N ARG A 9 -8.06 3.23 17.53
CA ARG A 9 -7.79 4.50 18.24
C ARG A 9 -7.42 5.67 17.35
N TYR A 10 -7.00 5.41 16.12
CA TYR A 10 -6.47 6.42 15.23
C TYR A 10 -7.12 6.32 13.86
N SER A 11 -7.27 7.46 13.20
CA SER A 11 -7.74 7.53 11.82
C SER A 11 -7.13 8.73 11.11
N CYS A 12 -7.00 8.65 9.80
CA CYS A 12 -6.64 9.80 8.97
C CYS A 12 -7.28 9.70 7.58
N ASP A 13 -7.48 10.86 6.97
CA ASP A 13 -8.09 10.99 5.64
C ASP A 13 -7.05 11.36 4.58
N MET A 14 -7.14 10.73 3.42
CA MET A 14 -6.32 11.05 2.26
C MET A 14 -7.08 10.87 0.94
N GLY A 15 -6.50 11.35 -0.16
CA GLY A 15 -7.02 11.02 -1.50
C GLY A 15 -6.53 9.65 -1.96
N TYR A 16 -7.14 9.09 -3.01
CA TYR A 16 -6.65 7.87 -3.67
C TYR A 16 -5.18 7.97 -4.08
N GLY A 17 -4.76 9.12 -4.61
CA GLY A 17 -3.34 9.35 -4.94
C GLY A 17 -2.44 9.34 -3.70
N GLY A 18 -2.93 9.83 -2.57
CA GLY A 18 -2.25 9.78 -1.27
C GLY A 18 -2.08 8.35 -0.78
N PHE A 19 -3.14 7.55 -0.84
CA PHE A 19 -3.10 6.15 -0.45
C PHE A 19 -2.22 5.30 -1.38
N GLY A 20 -2.30 5.53 -2.70
CA GLY A 20 -1.40 4.92 -3.68
C GLY A 20 0.06 5.31 -3.43
N ARG A 21 0.33 6.56 -3.05
CA ARG A 21 1.68 6.99 -2.62
C ARG A 21 2.13 6.24 -1.36
N PHE A 22 1.25 6.06 -0.37
CA PHE A 22 1.59 5.28 0.82
C PHE A 22 1.95 3.84 0.47
N ARG A 23 1.18 3.17 -0.38
CA ARG A 23 1.51 1.82 -0.86
C ARG A 23 2.86 1.77 -1.59
N LYS A 24 3.18 2.78 -2.40
CA LYS A 24 4.49 2.88 -3.05
C LYS A 24 5.63 3.00 -2.02
N VAL A 25 5.47 3.79 -0.97
CA VAL A 25 6.47 3.87 0.12
C VAL A 25 6.63 2.52 0.81
N VAL A 26 5.53 1.80 1.08
CA VAL A 26 5.62 0.44 1.64
C VAL A 26 6.39 -0.49 0.71
N ALA A 27 6.11 -0.47 -0.60
CA ALA A 27 6.80 -1.30 -1.59
C ALA A 27 8.29 -0.95 -1.73
N GLU A 28 8.63 0.34 -1.68
CA GLU A 28 10.01 0.86 -1.71
C GLU A 28 10.84 0.33 -0.53
N ASN A 29 10.23 0.21 0.65
CA ASN A 29 10.91 -0.31 1.84
C ASN A 29 11.05 -1.85 1.86
N ILE A 30 10.57 -2.56 0.84
CA ILE A 30 10.81 -4.01 0.68
C ILE A 30 12.17 -4.24 0.02
N ASN A 31 12.32 -3.80 -1.23
CA ASN A 31 13.57 -3.67 -1.97
C ASN A 31 13.32 -3.02 -3.36
N ASP A 32 14.39 -2.62 -4.03
CA ASP A 32 14.34 -1.97 -5.35
C ASP A 32 13.69 -2.87 -6.42
N GLU A 33 13.94 -4.17 -6.38
CA GLU A 33 13.45 -5.11 -7.39
C GLU A 33 11.91 -5.21 -7.36
N PHE A 34 11.35 -5.42 -6.17
CA PHE A 34 9.92 -5.48 -5.98
C PHE A 34 9.26 -4.11 -6.18
N TYR A 35 9.91 -3.02 -5.75
CA TYR A 35 9.41 -1.67 -5.97
C TYR A 35 9.25 -1.35 -7.47
N ASN A 36 10.24 -1.72 -8.29
CA ASN A 36 10.17 -1.56 -9.74
C ASN A 36 9.01 -2.37 -10.32
N HIS A 37 8.86 -3.62 -9.91
CA HIS A 37 7.74 -4.47 -10.29
C HIS A 37 6.38 -3.85 -9.90
N TYR A 38 6.23 -3.42 -8.65
CA TYR A 38 4.99 -2.78 -8.16
C TYR A 38 4.66 -1.48 -8.93
N SER A 39 5.70 -0.74 -9.32
CA SER A 39 5.55 0.49 -10.10
C SER A 39 5.06 0.24 -11.53
N GLU A 40 5.23 -0.97 -12.08
CA GLU A 40 4.69 -1.36 -13.39
C GLU A 40 3.15 -1.27 -13.41
N LEU A 41 2.45 -1.32 -12.27
CA LEU A 41 0.99 -1.08 -12.22
C LEU A 41 0.58 0.32 -12.69
N SER A 42 1.49 1.29 -12.59
CA SER A 42 1.29 2.67 -13.08
C SER A 42 1.82 2.87 -14.51
N SER A 43 2.29 1.80 -15.18
CA SER A 43 2.78 1.88 -16.56
C SER A 43 1.66 2.11 -17.56
N GLN A 44 2.02 2.63 -18.73
CA GLN A 44 1.07 2.81 -19.82
C GLN A 44 0.47 1.46 -20.24
N GLU A 45 1.28 0.41 -20.24
CA GLU A 45 0.89 -0.96 -20.57
C GLU A 45 -0.16 -1.50 -19.58
N ALA A 46 0.02 -1.29 -18.28
CA ALA A 46 -0.96 -1.71 -17.27
C ALA A 46 -2.27 -0.89 -17.33
N MET A 47 -2.16 0.42 -17.54
CA MET A 47 -3.30 1.34 -17.50
C MET A 47 -4.15 1.30 -18.77
N PHE A 48 -3.53 1.09 -19.93
CA PHE A 48 -4.18 1.12 -21.25
C PHE A 48 -4.25 -0.25 -21.92
N SER A 49 -4.03 -1.34 -21.18
CA SER A 49 -4.35 -2.69 -21.65
C SER A 49 -5.83 -3.01 -21.43
N PHE A 50 -6.44 -3.62 -22.45
CA PHE A 50 -7.84 -4.01 -22.46
C PHE A 50 -8.01 -5.42 -23.03
N GLY A 51 -9.09 -6.10 -22.65
CA GLY A 51 -9.42 -7.45 -23.15
C GLY A 51 -8.30 -8.46 -22.90
N ILE A 52 -8.02 -9.29 -23.91
CA ILE A 52 -7.04 -10.40 -23.84
C ILE A 52 -5.63 -9.91 -23.49
N GLU A 53 -5.22 -8.75 -23.97
CA GLU A 53 -3.88 -8.22 -23.68
C GLU A 53 -3.75 -7.79 -22.22
N ARG A 54 -4.85 -7.33 -21.60
CA ARG A 54 -4.90 -7.07 -20.15
C ARG A 54 -4.74 -8.36 -19.37
N GLU A 55 -5.48 -9.40 -19.74
CA GLU A 55 -5.42 -10.70 -19.06
C GLU A 55 -4.00 -11.29 -19.10
N LYS A 56 -3.36 -11.32 -20.28
CA LYS A 56 -1.97 -11.79 -20.42
C LYS A 56 -0.98 -10.96 -19.61
N TYR A 57 -1.16 -9.64 -19.58
CA TYR A 57 -0.30 -8.75 -18.80
C TYR A 57 -0.38 -9.10 -17.31
N PHE A 58 -1.60 -9.16 -16.76
CA PHE A 58 -1.79 -9.46 -15.34
C PHE A 58 -1.42 -10.90 -14.99
N GLU A 59 -1.59 -11.88 -15.90
CA GLU A 59 -1.09 -13.24 -15.69
C GLU A 59 0.43 -13.27 -15.50
N LYS A 60 1.18 -12.57 -16.36
CA LYS A 60 2.63 -12.44 -16.24
C LYS A 60 3.04 -11.67 -14.98
N TYR A 61 2.33 -10.58 -14.69
CA TYR A 61 2.57 -9.77 -13.50
C TYR A 61 2.36 -10.57 -12.20
N ASP A 62 1.28 -11.35 -12.14
CA ASP A 62 0.92 -12.18 -10.99
C ASP A 62 1.90 -13.33 -10.81
N ALA A 63 2.37 -13.94 -11.91
CA ALA A 63 3.41 -14.98 -11.86
C ALA A 63 4.69 -14.46 -11.20
N LYS A 64 5.15 -13.27 -11.62
CA LYS A 64 6.33 -12.62 -11.03
C LYS A 64 6.11 -12.23 -9.56
N THR A 65 4.90 -11.79 -9.20
CA THR A 65 4.52 -11.53 -7.80
C THR A 65 4.60 -12.80 -6.94
N LYS A 66 4.12 -13.94 -7.45
CA LYS A 66 4.22 -15.24 -6.76
C LYS A 66 5.68 -15.67 -6.57
N GLU A 67 6.51 -15.48 -7.58
CA GLU A 67 7.96 -15.74 -7.49
C GLU A 67 8.62 -14.92 -6.36
N TYR A 68 8.26 -13.65 -6.20
CA TYR A 68 8.76 -12.83 -5.09
C TYR A 68 8.35 -13.36 -3.71
N ILE A 69 7.14 -13.89 -3.60
CA ILE A 69 6.65 -14.52 -2.36
C ILE A 69 7.44 -15.81 -2.09
N GLU A 70 7.66 -16.65 -3.11
CA GLU A 70 8.44 -17.89 -2.99
C GLU A 70 9.90 -17.63 -2.60
N LYS A 71 10.51 -16.59 -3.18
CA LYS A 71 11.84 -16.09 -2.83
C LYS A 71 11.89 -15.40 -1.46
N LYS A 72 10.75 -15.25 -0.77
CA LYS A 72 10.62 -14.56 0.52
C LYS A 72 11.09 -13.10 0.48
N ILE A 73 11.00 -12.47 -0.70
CA ILE A 73 11.27 -11.03 -0.86
C ILE A 73 10.16 -10.23 -0.20
N LEU A 74 8.90 -10.62 -0.40
CA LEU A 74 7.76 -10.12 0.37
C LEU A 74 6.95 -11.26 0.97
N THR A 75 6.22 -10.97 2.03
CA THR A 75 5.26 -11.90 2.63
C THR A 75 3.91 -11.82 1.92
N VAL A 76 3.12 -12.91 2.01
CA VAL A 76 1.72 -12.91 1.56
C VAL A 76 0.91 -11.84 2.29
N GLU A 77 1.20 -11.61 3.57
CA GLU A 77 0.55 -10.59 4.38
C GLU A 77 0.73 -9.16 3.83
N VAL A 78 1.96 -8.80 3.42
CA VAL A 78 2.27 -7.51 2.82
C VAL A 78 1.71 -7.41 1.40
N ALA A 79 1.82 -8.48 0.61
CA ALA A 79 1.22 -8.55 -0.73
C ALA A 79 -0.29 -8.27 -0.67
N ASN A 80 -0.99 -8.93 0.26
CA ASN A 80 -2.43 -8.72 0.46
C ASN A 80 -2.77 -7.26 0.79
N PHE A 81 -1.92 -6.52 1.51
CA PHE A 81 -2.17 -5.10 1.74
C PHE A 81 -1.98 -4.26 0.46
N LEU A 82 -0.91 -4.51 -0.29
CA LEU A 82 -0.52 -3.72 -1.46
C LEU A 82 -1.47 -3.87 -2.66
N TYR A 83 -2.11 -5.04 -2.80
CA TYR A 83 -2.98 -5.39 -3.92
C TYR A 83 -4.48 -5.39 -3.58
N GLN A 84 -4.85 -5.12 -2.32
CA GLN A 84 -6.26 -5.03 -1.94
C GLN A 84 -6.97 -3.85 -2.60
N SER A 85 -8.30 -3.95 -2.71
CA SER A 85 -9.17 -2.86 -3.16
C SER A 85 -8.95 -1.58 -2.35
N ASP A 86 -9.10 -0.44 -3.02
CA ASP A 86 -9.12 0.87 -2.37
C ASP A 86 -10.47 1.16 -1.69
N SER A 87 -11.50 0.36 -1.97
CA SER A 87 -12.81 0.39 -1.32
C SER A 87 -12.97 -0.82 -0.39
N ASP A 88 -13.30 -0.55 0.88
CA ASP A 88 -13.59 -1.55 1.92
C ASP A 88 -12.46 -2.58 2.16
N GLY A 89 -11.21 -2.12 2.20
CA GLY A 89 -10.08 -2.99 2.48
C GLY A 89 -9.79 -3.12 3.98
N GLU A 90 -9.17 -4.23 4.36
CA GLU A 90 -8.80 -4.49 5.75
C GLU A 90 -7.50 -5.29 5.88
N VAL A 91 -6.81 -5.06 6.98
CA VAL A 91 -5.68 -5.89 7.39
C VAL A 91 -5.79 -6.24 8.86
N ASN A 92 -5.49 -7.50 9.17
CA ASN A 92 -5.47 -7.98 10.54
C ASN A 92 -4.23 -7.45 11.29
N ARG A 93 -4.19 -7.69 12.60
CA ARG A 93 -3.09 -7.27 13.48
C ARG A 93 -1.70 -7.74 13.01
N LYS A 94 -1.60 -8.96 12.46
CA LYS A 94 -0.32 -9.54 12.01
C LYS A 94 0.20 -8.77 10.79
N GLN A 95 -0.68 -8.55 9.82
CA GLN A 95 -0.39 -7.73 8.63
C GLN A 95 -0.02 -6.30 9.03
N ALA A 96 -0.83 -5.67 9.89
CA ALA A 96 -0.57 -4.30 10.34
C ALA A 96 0.82 -4.13 10.97
N LYS A 97 1.23 -5.11 11.80
CA LYS A 97 2.58 -5.14 12.37
C LYS A 97 3.67 -5.21 11.30
N GLN A 98 3.52 -6.06 10.29
CA GLN A 98 4.54 -6.17 9.23
C GLN A 98 4.66 -4.87 8.41
N ILE A 99 3.53 -4.23 8.09
CA ILE A 99 3.53 -2.92 7.43
C ILE A 99 4.20 -1.86 8.31
N TYR A 100 3.93 -1.85 9.61
CA TYR A 100 4.60 -0.95 10.55
C TYR A 100 6.12 -1.12 10.54
N GLU A 101 6.64 -2.36 10.57
CA GLU A 101 8.09 -2.61 10.54
C GLU A 101 8.77 -2.07 9.27
N LEU A 102 8.07 -2.07 8.13
CA LEU A 102 8.57 -1.51 6.88
C LEU A 102 8.63 0.02 6.89
N ILE A 103 7.70 0.69 7.59
CA ILE A 103 7.56 2.16 7.53
C ILE A 103 8.09 2.89 8.76
N LYS A 104 8.40 2.18 9.86
CA LYS A 104 8.73 2.80 11.17
C LYS A 104 9.90 3.79 11.13
N GLU A 105 10.87 3.58 10.23
CA GLU A 105 12.04 4.45 10.06
C GLU A 105 11.85 5.53 8.98
N CYS A 106 10.73 5.55 8.26
CA CYS A 106 10.48 6.57 7.23
C CYS A 106 10.34 7.98 7.83
N ASP A 107 10.63 9.02 7.06
CA ASP A 107 10.40 10.41 7.49
C ASP A 107 8.92 10.65 7.81
N ASP A 108 8.67 11.15 9.02
CA ASP A 108 7.34 11.47 9.54
C ASP A 108 6.63 12.57 8.72
N ASN A 109 7.38 13.39 7.97
CA ASN A 109 6.86 14.54 7.23
C ASN A 109 6.33 14.21 5.83
N ILE A 110 6.46 12.96 5.37
CA ILE A 110 5.89 12.55 4.08
C ILE A 110 4.37 12.75 4.15
N SER A 111 3.85 13.59 3.24
CA SER A 111 2.43 13.94 3.19
C SER A 111 1.68 13.07 2.19
N PHE A 112 0.56 12.52 2.66
CA PHE A 112 -0.38 11.71 1.88
C PHE A 112 -1.76 12.38 1.76
N GLY A 113 -2.10 13.26 2.70
CA GLY A 113 -3.34 14.04 2.66
C GLY A 113 -3.29 15.24 1.72
N TYR A 114 -4.32 16.09 1.84
CA TYR A 114 -4.44 17.31 1.04
C TYR A 114 -3.48 18.40 1.55
N VAL A 115 -2.46 18.71 0.75
CA VAL A 115 -1.46 19.75 1.04
C VAL A 115 -2.16 21.11 1.20
N GLY A 116 -2.15 21.65 2.42
CA GLY A 116 -2.85 22.89 2.79
C GLY A 116 -3.92 22.70 3.87
N ARG A 117 -4.34 21.46 4.13
CA ARG A 117 -5.16 21.14 5.30
C ARG A 117 -4.29 20.99 6.55
N THR A 118 -4.78 21.52 7.68
CA THR A 118 -4.12 21.39 8.99
C THR A 118 -4.07 19.94 9.47
N ASP A 119 -5.02 19.12 9.02
CA ASP A 119 -5.14 17.68 9.29
C ASP A 119 -4.67 16.83 8.09
N CYS A 120 -3.74 17.36 7.27
CA CYS A 120 -3.12 16.58 6.19
C CYS A 120 -2.48 15.31 6.76
N ALA A 121 -2.95 14.14 6.32
CA ALA A 121 -2.40 12.86 6.72
C ALA A 121 -0.91 12.76 6.39
N LYS A 122 -0.10 12.39 7.37
CA LYS A 122 1.34 12.20 7.25
C LYS A 122 1.76 10.78 7.63
N MET A 123 3.03 10.46 7.36
CA MET A 123 3.63 9.19 7.77
C MET A 123 3.51 8.95 9.28
N ALA A 124 3.64 9.99 10.11
CA ALA A 124 3.44 9.89 11.56
C ALA A 124 2.05 9.33 11.93
N ASP A 125 1.00 9.70 11.20
CA ASP A 125 -0.36 9.24 11.47
C ASP A 125 -0.52 7.76 11.07
N LEU A 126 0.04 7.39 9.92
CA LEU A 126 0.06 6.00 9.46
C LEU A 126 0.85 5.09 10.41
N LYS A 127 2.00 5.54 10.90
CA LYS A 127 2.76 4.81 11.93
C LYS A 127 1.92 4.57 13.18
N LYS A 128 1.15 5.56 13.66
CA LYS A 128 0.24 5.38 14.81
C LYS A 128 -0.85 4.34 14.52
N ILE A 129 -1.49 4.42 13.35
CA ILE A 129 -2.53 3.49 12.93
C ILE A 129 -1.99 2.04 12.88
N PHE A 130 -0.88 1.83 12.18
CA PHE A 130 -0.30 0.49 11.98
C PHE A 130 0.39 -0.06 13.24
N SER A 131 0.77 0.80 14.20
CA SER A 131 1.30 0.39 15.51
C SER A 131 0.24 0.19 16.61
N ASP A 132 -1.06 0.46 16.34
CA ASP A 132 -2.15 0.37 17.33
C ASP A 132 -2.44 -1.07 17.80
N LYS A 133 -1.78 -2.07 17.21
CA LYS A 133 -1.93 -3.50 17.52
C LYS A 133 -3.37 -4.01 17.39
N THR A 134 -4.20 -3.35 16.58
CA THR A 134 -5.54 -3.79 16.21
C THR A 134 -5.63 -4.10 14.72
N LYS A 135 -6.82 -4.45 14.23
CA LYS A 135 -7.10 -4.39 12.79
C LYS A 135 -6.98 -2.95 12.29
N VAL A 136 -6.66 -2.80 11.01
CA VAL A 136 -6.68 -1.55 10.27
C VAL A 136 -7.60 -1.75 9.08
N GLU A 137 -8.48 -0.80 8.82
CA GLU A 137 -9.48 -0.86 7.76
C GLU A 137 -9.54 0.47 7.01
N TRP A 138 -9.98 0.46 5.75
CA TRP A 138 -10.13 1.66 4.95
C TRP A 138 -11.34 1.61 4.02
N ARG A 139 -11.95 2.77 3.81
CA ARG A 139 -13.15 2.99 3.00
C ARG A 139 -13.19 4.40 2.42
#